data_AF-A0A8T7J6U8-F1
#
_entry.id   AF-A0A8T7J6U8-F1
#
_cell.length_a   1.000
_cell.length_b   1.000
_cell.length_c   1.000
_cell.angle_alpha   90.00
_cell.angle_beta   90.00
_cell.angle_gamma   90.00
#
_symmetry.space_group_name_H-M   'P 1'
#
loop_
_entity.id
_entity.type
_entity.pdbx_description
1 polymer ?
#
loop_
_entity_poly.entity_id
_entity_poly.type
_entity_poly.pdbx_seq_one_letter_code
_entity_poly.pdbx_strand_id
1 'polypeptide(L)'
;RGEATAFAMVGNPNGEAVSYDWRGSSAEIVAAAVADSLQTEALRFDSSVLPAGRYELKVKATRQGRVAMSTLLVKVVPANQTSQTVDDSDGDGVIDEYDNALNAAINPLMQNKLQIERGVEDRYTLDSDAGIKLRLGQYARSANGNQAQIDANMLDAPLDYTADDGDVHDYLVDFEATGLPAAGSSVKIVLPLKRALTERSAYVKYHAALGWVPFIEDPANRLFSAPGIDGVCPASDSAAYQLGLNAGDRCVMLEIEDGGPNDADRLNADGSVTEDRGLNGMVVDPGTVIYNSTVETTASTSLGLSVEAGLSGSGAIGGLALFIFALATFIRRKVAIQ
;
A
#
# COMPACT_ATOMS: atom_id res chain seq x y z
N ARG A 1 22.70 17.43 5.44
CA ARG A 1 22.44 18.50 4.44
C ARG A 1 23.67 18.65 3.55
N GLY A 2 23.47 19.00 2.29
CA GLY A 2 24.50 19.03 1.25
C GLY A 2 24.02 18.28 0.00
N GLU A 3 24.95 17.87 -0.84
CA GLU A 3 24.64 17.09 -2.03
C GLU A 3 23.92 15.78 -1.66
N ALA A 4 22.76 15.57 -2.29
CA ALA A 4 21.97 14.36 -2.19
C ALA A 4 21.79 13.76 -3.59
N THR A 5 21.74 12.43 -3.65
CA THR A 5 21.56 11.68 -4.89
C THR A 5 20.45 10.65 -4.72
N ALA A 6 19.48 10.65 -5.63
CA ALA A 6 18.45 9.62 -5.73
C ALA A 6 18.63 8.84 -7.03
N PHE A 7 18.51 7.51 -6.97
CA PHE A 7 18.70 6.62 -8.12
C PHE A 7 17.36 6.00 -8.54
N ALA A 8 17.11 5.93 -9.85
CA ALA A 8 15.98 5.20 -10.42
C ALA A 8 16.44 3.84 -10.96
N MET A 9 15.95 2.76 -10.38
CA MET A 9 16.26 1.40 -10.84
C MET A 9 15.17 0.91 -11.81
N VAL A 10 15.58 0.32 -12.93
CA VAL A 10 14.66 -0.27 -13.92
C VAL A 10 14.94 -1.76 -14.07
N GLY A 11 13.92 -2.58 -13.83
CA GLY A 11 14.00 -4.02 -14.00
C GLY A 11 14.36 -4.44 -15.44
N ASN A 12 15.23 -5.44 -15.54
CA ASN A 12 15.72 -6.07 -16.77
C ASN A 12 16.39 -5.10 -17.77
N PRO A 13 17.66 -4.70 -17.53
CA PRO A 13 18.41 -3.89 -18.49
C PRO A 13 18.96 -4.80 -19.60
N ASN A 14 18.14 -5.11 -20.61
CA ASN A 14 18.59 -5.81 -21.83
C ASN A 14 19.57 -4.98 -22.70
N GLY A 15 20.40 -4.13 -22.10
CA GLY A 15 21.30 -3.20 -22.79
C GLY A 15 20.61 -2.08 -23.56
N GLU A 16 19.28 -1.97 -23.45
CA GLU A 16 18.50 -0.95 -24.13
C GLU A 16 18.49 0.37 -23.35
N ALA A 17 18.59 1.48 -24.07
CA ALA A 17 18.60 2.81 -23.47
C ALA A 17 17.25 3.14 -22.82
N VAL A 18 17.30 3.61 -21.57
CA VAL A 18 16.18 4.16 -20.82
C VAL A 18 16.35 5.68 -20.75
N SER A 19 15.30 6.44 -21.02
CA SER A 19 15.28 7.88 -20.73
C SER A 19 14.57 8.14 -19.40
N TYR A 20 15.10 9.07 -18.63
CA TYR A 20 14.59 9.46 -17.33
C TYR A 20 14.10 10.91 -17.38
N ASP A 21 13.07 11.24 -16.62
CA ASP A 21 12.61 12.62 -16.43
C ASP A 21 12.14 12.83 -14.98
N TRP A 22 12.89 13.64 -14.25
CA TRP A 22 12.63 13.97 -12.85
C TRP A 22 11.85 15.28 -12.65
N ARG A 23 11.44 15.95 -13.74
CA ARG A 23 10.76 17.26 -13.67
C ARG A 23 9.38 17.23 -13.02
N GLY A 24 8.82 16.04 -12.79
CA GLY A 24 7.59 15.86 -12.01
C GLY A 24 7.79 15.97 -10.50
N SER A 25 9.03 16.06 -10.01
CA SER A 25 9.36 16.21 -8.58
C SER A 25 8.86 17.55 -8.03
N SER A 26 8.85 17.72 -6.70
CA SER A 26 8.53 19.00 -6.06
C SER A 26 9.34 20.15 -6.68
N ALA A 27 8.71 21.32 -6.84
CA ALA A 27 9.31 22.44 -7.57
C ALA A 27 10.65 22.90 -6.96
N GLU A 28 10.77 22.83 -5.64
CA GLU A 28 11.99 23.13 -4.89
C GLU A 28 13.10 22.12 -5.18
N ILE A 29 12.77 20.84 -5.33
CA ILE A 29 13.73 19.79 -5.73
C ILE A 29 14.23 20.08 -7.15
N VAL A 30 13.33 20.37 -8.09
CA VAL A 30 13.69 20.69 -9.48
C VAL A 30 14.55 21.95 -9.55
N ALA A 31 14.25 22.96 -8.73
CA ALA A 31 15.05 24.19 -8.65
C ALA A 31 16.43 23.97 -8.00
N ALA A 32 16.53 23.05 -7.05
CA ALA A 32 17.78 22.69 -6.37
C ALA A 32 18.60 21.62 -7.11
N ALA A 33 18.05 21.04 -8.19
CA ALA A 33 18.70 19.98 -8.96
C ALA A 33 19.89 20.51 -9.77
N VAL A 34 20.93 19.68 -9.89
CA VAL A 34 21.95 19.86 -10.91
C VAL A 34 21.29 19.65 -12.26
N ALA A 35 21.26 20.69 -13.11
CA ALA A 35 20.41 20.73 -14.31
C ALA A 35 20.51 19.49 -15.21
N ASP A 36 21.72 18.97 -15.42
CA ASP A 36 21.96 17.80 -16.27
C ASP A 36 21.50 16.48 -15.63
N SER A 37 21.27 16.44 -14.31
CA SER A 37 20.84 15.23 -13.60
C SER A 37 19.35 14.91 -13.75
N LEU A 38 18.52 15.91 -14.10
CA LEU A 38 17.07 15.77 -14.25
C LEU A 38 16.63 14.79 -15.36
N GLN A 39 17.53 14.41 -16.25
CA GLN A 39 17.29 13.45 -17.33
C GLN A 39 18.16 12.19 -17.26
N THR A 40 18.73 11.93 -16.09
CA THR A 40 19.61 10.78 -15.87
C THR A 40 19.01 9.81 -14.87
N GLU A 41 19.61 8.63 -14.77
CA GLU A 41 19.26 7.62 -13.76
C GLU A 41 19.42 8.15 -12.32
N ALA A 42 20.33 9.10 -12.10
CA ALA A 42 20.68 9.64 -10.80
C ALA A 42 20.33 11.14 -10.70
N LEU A 43 19.23 11.46 -10.02
CA LEU A 43 18.89 12.84 -9.69
C LEU A 43 19.86 13.34 -8.61
N ARG A 44 20.55 14.45 -8.87
CA ARG A 44 21.44 15.13 -7.91
C ARG A 44 20.89 16.50 -7.57
N PHE A 45 20.81 16.81 -6.28
CA PHE A 45 20.31 18.11 -5.81
C PHE A 45 20.98 18.53 -4.51
N ASP A 46 21.05 19.83 -4.27
CA ASP A 46 21.57 20.35 -3.00
C ASP A 46 20.45 20.45 -1.95
N SER A 47 20.46 19.56 -0.97
CA SER A 47 19.50 19.60 0.14
C SER A 47 19.73 20.77 1.11
N SER A 48 20.87 21.46 1.01
CA SER A 48 21.20 22.57 1.92
C SER A 48 20.32 23.80 1.66
N VAL A 49 19.93 24.03 0.41
CA VAL A 49 19.09 25.16 -0.03
C VAL A 49 17.60 24.91 0.18
N LEU A 50 17.21 23.69 0.53
CA LEU A 50 15.82 23.33 0.78
C LEU A 50 15.39 23.75 2.19
N PRO A 51 14.20 24.39 2.32
CA PRO A 51 13.52 24.49 3.61
C PRO A 51 13.36 23.13 4.29
N ALA A 52 13.18 23.12 5.60
CA ALA A 52 12.77 21.90 6.28
C ALA A 52 11.33 21.57 5.85
N GLY A 53 11.08 20.32 5.46
CA GLY A 53 9.81 19.93 4.86
C GLY A 53 9.86 18.55 4.22
N ARG A 54 8.73 18.11 3.68
CA ARG A 54 8.63 16.89 2.88
C ARG A 54 8.63 17.25 1.39
N TYR A 55 9.24 16.39 0.59
CA TYR A 55 9.36 16.58 -0.85
C TYR A 55 9.10 15.25 -1.57
N GLU A 56 8.53 15.35 -2.76
CA GLU A 56 8.32 14.24 -3.67
C GLU A 56 9.39 14.24 -4.75
N LEU A 57 10.04 13.10 -4.92
CA LEU A 57 10.95 12.83 -6.02
C LEU A 57 10.20 11.93 -6.99
N LYS A 58 9.79 12.48 -8.13
CA LYS A 58 9.02 11.74 -9.15
C LYS A 58 9.88 11.52 -10.36
N VAL A 59 10.06 10.25 -10.73
CA VAL A 59 10.77 9.87 -11.95
C VAL A 59 9.81 9.23 -12.93
N LYS A 60 9.89 9.67 -14.18
CA LYS A 60 9.30 9.00 -15.33
C LYS A 60 10.42 8.32 -16.11
N ALA A 61 10.41 6.99 -16.17
CA ALA A 61 11.32 6.20 -17.00
C ALA A 61 10.59 5.78 -18.29
N THR A 62 11.23 5.95 -19.45
CA THR A 62 10.67 5.55 -20.75
C THR A 62 11.63 4.64 -21.49
N ARG A 63 11.13 3.49 -21.97
CA ARG A 63 11.89 2.50 -22.75
C ARG A 63 11.04 2.00 -23.92
N GLN A 64 11.47 2.27 -25.16
CA GLN A 64 10.72 1.87 -26.38
C GLN A 64 9.23 2.30 -26.37
N GLY A 65 8.93 3.49 -25.84
CA GLY A 65 7.57 4.02 -25.75
C GLY A 65 6.73 3.46 -24.60
N ARG A 66 7.26 2.48 -23.85
CA ARG A 66 6.74 2.05 -22.54
C ARG A 66 7.15 3.05 -21.47
N VAL A 67 6.27 3.31 -20.50
CA VAL A 67 6.41 4.38 -19.52
C VAL A 67 6.11 3.81 -18.15
N ALA A 68 7.07 3.94 -17.24
CA ALA A 68 6.89 3.68 -15.82
C ALA A 68 7.08 4.98 -15.03
N MET A 69 6.32 5.15 -13.96
CA MET A 69 6.48 6.27 -13.04
C MET A 69 6.70 5.74 -11.63
N SER A 70 7.55 6.42 -10.87
CA SER A 70 7.77 6.12 -9.45
C SER A 70 7.88 7.41 -8.67
N THR A 71 7.39 7.40 -7.43
CA THR A 71 7.45 8.53 -6.50
C THR A 71 8.13 8.07 -5.21
N LEU A 72 9.10 8.87 -4.75
CA LEU A 72 9.74 8.69 -3.45
C LEU A 72 9.46 9.94 -2.59
N LEU A 73 8.92 9.73 -1.40
CA LEU A 73 8.77 10.78 -0.39
C LEU A 73 10.03 10.90 0.46
N VAL A 74 10.58 12.11 0.57
CA VAL A 74 11.75 12.40 1.41
C VAL A 74 11.46 13.54 2.37
N LYS A 75 12.16 13.55 3.51
CA LYS A 75 12.11 14.63 4.49
C LYS A 75 13.45 15.35 4.58
N VAL A 76 13.43 16.67 4.45
CA VAL A 76 14.55 17.55 4.77
C VAL A 76 14.37 18.08 6.20
N VAL A 77 15.35 17.81 7.07
CA VAL A 77 15.36 18.29 8.45
C VAL A 77 16.12 19.63 8.61
N PRO A 78 15.85 20.44 9.65
CA PRO A 78 16.57 21.69 9.91
C PRO A 78 18.08 21.46 10.10
N ALA A 79 18.92 22.40 9.64
CA ALA A 79 20.38 22.30 9.74
C ALA A 79 20.92 22.21 11.18
N ASN A 80 20.17 22.72 12.15
CA ASN A 80 20.54 22.72 13.57
C ASN A 80 20.16 21.41 14.29
N GLN A 81 19.42 20.51 13.63
CA GLN A 81 19.34 19.13 14.07
C GLN A 81 20.62 18.45 13.58
N THR A 82 21.54 18.21 14.50
CA THR A 82 22.68 17.33 14.24
C THR A 82 22.13 15.99 13.78
N SER A 83 22.60 15.48 12.63
CA SER A 83 22.59 14.04 12.38
C SER A 83 23.41 13.41 13.51
N GLN A 84 22.77 13.12 14.65
CA GLN A 84 23.24 12.00 15.44
C GLN A 84 23.14 10.81 14.48
N THR A 85 24.27 10.15 14.24
CA THR A 85 24.25 8.78 13.77
C THR A 85 23.52 8.02 14.87
N VAL A 86 22.22 7.84 14.70
CA VAL A 86 21.48 6.92 15.53
C VAL A 86 21.55 5.59 14.83
N ASP A 87 21.96 4.58 15.57
CA ASP A 87 22.04 3.22 15.04
C ASP A 87 20.63 2.73 14.73
N ASP A 88 20.48 2.12 13.55
CA ASP A 88 19.29 1.42 13.05
C ASP A 88 19.85 0.09 12.54
N SER A 89 19.97 -0.85 13.46
CA SER A 89 20.85 -1.99 13.29
C SER A 89 20.25 -3.11 12.43
N ASP A 90 18.91 -3.20 12.35
CA ASP A 90 18.22 -4.12 11.45
C ASP A 90 17.79 -3.45 10.12
N GLY A 91 17.90 -2.13 10.05
CA GLY A 91 17.66 -1.30 8.87
C GLY A 91 16.18 -1.27 8.49
N ASP A 92 15.28 -1.34 9.47
CA ASP A 92 13.83 -1.25 9.27
C ASP A 92 13.33 0.22 9.23
N GLY A 93 14.20 1.19 9.53
CA GLY A 93 13.90 2.62 9.57
C GLY A 93 13.48 3.15 10.95
N VAL A 94 13.49 2.28 11.96
CA VAL A 94 13.34 2.60 13.38
C VAL A 94 14.70 2.49 14.06
N ILE A 95 15.13 3.59 14.66
CA ILE A 95 16.42 3.62 15.36
C ILE A 95 16.38 2.77 16.64
N ASP A 96 17.50 2.20 17.03
CA ASP A 96 17.66 1.27 18.16
C ASP A 96 17.15 1.84 19.51
N GLU A 97 17.11 3.17 19.68
CA GLU A 97 16.52 3.82 20.88
C GLU A 97 15.00 3.62 20.98
N TYR A 98 14.31 3.55 19.84
CA TYR A 98 12.88 3.38 19.74
C TYR A 98 12.49 2.00 19.21
N ASP A 99 13.45 1.25 18.70
CA ASP A 99 13.28 -0.10 18.21
C ASP A 99 13.68 -1.13 19.26
N ASN A 100 12.71 -1.41 20.13
CA ASN A 100 12.82 -2.52 21.05
C ASN A 100 12.35 -3.84 20.40
N ALA A 101 11.92 -3.84 19.13
CA ALA A 101 11.47 -5.05 18.44
C ALA A 101 12.58 -6.09 18.27
N LEU A 102 13.84 -5.72 18.48
CA LEU A 102 14.84 -6.42 19.29
C LEU A 102 16.17 -5.71 19.13
N ASN A 103 16.50 -4.86 20.11
CA ASN A 103 17.80 -4.21 20.28
C ASN A 103 18.93 -5.10 19.72
N ALA A 104 19.51 -4.69 18.59
CA ALA A 104 20.27 -5.57 17.68
C ALA A 104 21.56 -6.17 18.24
N ALA A 105 21.90 -5.85 19.49
CA ALA A 105 22.83 -6.65 20.27
C ALA A 105 22.40 -8.14 20.38
N ILE A 106 21.12 -8.47 20.16
CA ILE A 106 20.57 -9.82 20.38
C ILE A 106 20.33 -10.61 19.09
N ASN A 107 19.74 -10.04 18.02
CA ASN A 107 19.49 -10.84 16.81
C ASN A 107 19.23 -10.02 15.51
N PRO A 108 20.25 -9.77 14.67
CA PRO A 108 20.09 -9.12 13.35
C PRO A 108 19.27 -9.94 12.32
N LEU A 109 18.74 -11.10 12.72
CA LEU A 109 17.88 -11.97 11.90
C LEU A 109 16.37 -11.75 12.17
N MET A 110 15.98 -10.88 13.10
CA MET A 110 14.58 -10.60 13.45
C MET A 110 13.98 -9.45 12.62
N GLN A 111 14.30 -9.41 11.32
CA GLN A 111 13.82 -8.38 10.39
C GLN A 111 12.31 -8.46 10.12
N ASN A 112 11.63 -9.48 10.67
CA ASN A 112 10.21 -9.74 10.44
C ASN A 112 9.29 -8.97 11.40
N LYS A 113 9.85 -8.10 12.25
CA LYS A 113 9.13 -7.23 13.18
C LYS A 113 9.34 -5.76 12.82
N LEU A 114 8.37 -4.92 13.16
CA LEU A 114 8.45 -3.47 12.95
C LEU A 114 7.64 -2.71 14.01
N GLN A 115 8.27 -1.75 14.68
CA GLN A 115 7.63 -1.02 15.76
C GLN A 115 6.51 -0.08 15.26
N ILE A 116 5.30 -0.21 15.82
CA ILE A 116 4.15 0.63 15.41
C ILE A 116 4.19 1.99 16.10
N GLU A 117 4.49 2.03 17.39
CA GLU A 117 4.42 3.25 18.21
C GLU A 117 5.76 3.55 18.88
N ARG A 118 6.19 4.81 18.79
CA ARG A 118 7.43 5.24 19.44
C ARG A 118 7.33 5.11 20.96
N GLY A 119 8.37 4.52 21.55
CA GLY A 119 8.53 4.45 23.01
C GLY A 119 7.58 3.47 23.71
N VAL A 120 6.94 2.59 22.94
CA VAL A 120 6.18 1.46 23.49
C VAL A 120 7.02 0.19 23.33
N GLU A 121 7.43 -0.39 24.45
CA GLU A 121 8.32 -1.55 24.48
C GLU A 121 7.51 -2.86 24.51
N ASP A 122 7.97 -3.89 23.78
CA ASP A 122 7.49 -5.28 23.81
C ASP A 122 6.03 -5.56 23.38
N ARG A 123 5.33 -4.57 22.83
CA ARG A 123 3.95 -4.69 22.33
C ARG A 123 3.68 -3.66 21.26
N TYR A 124 2.59 -3.86 20.51
CA TYR A 124 2.24 -3.03 19.36
C TYR A 124 3.37 -3.00 18.33
N THR A 125 3.78 -4.18 17.91
CA THR A 125 4.78 -4.40 16.88
C THR A 125 4.11 -5.20 15.76
N LEU A 126 4.32 -4.80 14.51
CA LEU A 126 3.95 -5.64 13.38
C LEU A 126 4.81 -6.90 13.40
N ASP A 127 4.25 -8.01 12.95
CA ASP A 127 4.98 -9.27 12.82
C ASP A 127 4.68 -9.92 11.47
N SER A 128 5.59 -10.75 10.99
CA SER A 128 5.42 -11.47 9.73
C SER A 128 6.11 -12.83 9.79
N ASP A 129 5.89 -13.66 8.77
CA ASP A 129 6.56 -14.94 8.66
C ASP A 129 8.10 -14.78 8.62
N ALA A 130 8.82 -15.77 9.15
CA ALA A 130 10.27 -15.76 9.16
C ALA A 130 10.83 -15.67 7.73
N GLY A 131 11.82 -14.80 7.53
CA GLY A 131 12.45 -14.54 6.23
C GLY A 131 11.85 -13.35 5.48
N ILE A 132 10.72 -12.80 5.94
CA ILE A 132 10.21 -11.51 5.48
C ILE A 132 10.92 -10.40 6.26
N LYS A 133 11.29 -9.33 5.55
CA LYS A 133 11.79 -8.11 6.16
C LYS A 133 10.71 -7.03 6.14
N LEU A 134 10.25 -6.61 7.32
CA LEU A 134 9.42 -5.42 7.49
C LEU A 134 10.31 -4.19 7.60
N ARG A 135 9.81 -3.06 7.07
CA ARG A 135 10.41 -1.74 7.25
C ARG A 135 9.34 -0.66 7.14
N LEU A 136 9.62 0.53 7.65
CA LEU A 136 8.74 1.68 7.54
C LEU A 136 8.39 1.97 6.09
N GLY A 137 7.11 2.19 5.80
CA GLY A 137 6.67 2.64 4.48
C GLY A 137 7.06 4.09 4.18
N GLN A 138 6.80 4.53 2.97
CA GLN A 138 7.26 5.84 2.49
C GLN A 138 6.69 7.03 3.30
N TYR A 139 5.44 6.95 3.76
CA TYR A 139 4.79 7.99 4.54
C TYR A 139 5.38 8.02 5.96
N ALA A 140 5.57 6.86 6.59
CA ALA A 140 6.20 6.72 7.90
C ALA A 140 7.64 7.25 7.91
N ARG A 141 8.44 6.87 6.90
CA ARG A 141 9.80 7.41 6.71
C ARG A 141 9.79 8.92 6.51
N SER A 142 8.84 9.46 5.74
CA SER A 142 8.73 10.89 5.49
C SER A 142 8.25 11.72 6.70
N ALA A 143 7.61 11.07 7.69
CA ALA A 143 7.02 11.73 8.84
C ALA A 143 8.06 12.22 9.84
N ASN A 144 8.81 11.29 10.40
CA ASN A 144 9.97 11.47 11.27
C ASN A 144 10.81 10.17 11.35
N GLY A 145 10.42 9.10 10.64
CA GLY A 145 10.88 7.75 10.93
C GLY A 145 10.49 7.28 12.33
N ASN A 146 11.09 6.17 12.75
CA ASN A 146 11.05 5.64 14.12
C ASN A 146 9.71 5.10 14.62
N GLN A 147 8.73 4.92 13.74
CA GLN A 147 7.48 4.20 14.03
C GLN A 147 6.68 4.00 12.73
N ALA A 148 5.98 2.87 12.60
CA ALA A 148 5.11 2.60 11.46
C ALA A 148 3.79 3.39 11.53
N GLN A 149 3.37 3.83 12.72
CA GLN A 149 2.18 4.65 12.87
C GLN A 149 2.36 6.02 12.21
N ILE A 150 1.42 6.39 11.35
CA ILE A 150 1.32 7.71 10.75
C ILE A 150 -0.02 8.38 11.09
N ASP A 151 -0.05 9.69 10.97
CA ASP A 151 -1.30 10.46 11.05
C ASP A 151 -1.96 10.50 9.67
N ALA A 152 -3.29 10.39 9.61
CA ALA A 152 -4.03 10.46 8.35
C ALA A 152 -3.86 11.81 7.61
N ASN A 153 -3.47 12.88 8.32
CA ASN A 153 -3.16 14.19 7.72
C ASN A 153 -1.89 14.19 6.86
N MET A 154 -1.10 13.11 6.91
CA MET A 154 0.09 12.92 6.09
C MET A 154 -0.23 12.40 4.69
N LEU A 155 -1.47 11.98 4.47
CA LEU A 155 -1.96 11.43 3.21
C LEU A 155 -2.76 12.50 2.46
N ASP A 156 -2.76 12.43 1.13
CA ASP A 156 -3.47 13.40 0.28
C ASP A 156 -4.99 13.22 0.30
N ALA A 157 -5.50 12.20 1.00
CA ALA A 157 -6.93 12.04 1.26
C ALA A 157 -7.17 11.86 2.76
N PRO A 158 -7.99 12.72 3.40
CA PRO A 158 -8.39 12.50 4.78
C PRO A 158 -9.16 11.19 4.89
N LEU A 159 -8.99 10.51 6.02
CA LEU A 159 -9.76 9.32 6.36
C LEU A 159 -11.15 9.75 6.84
N ASP A 160 -12.05 10.02 5.89
CA ASP A 160 -13.42 10.49 6.15
C ASP A 160 -14.38 9.30 6.26
N TYR A 161 -14.25 8.55 7.36
CA TYR A 161 -15.22 7.54 7.76
C TYR A 161 -16.07 8.12 8.90
N THR A 162 -17.31 7.66 9.03
CA THR A 162 -18.20 8.07 10.13
C THR A 162 -18.36 6.91 11.11
N ALA A 163 -18.26 7.19 12.41
CA ALA A 163 -18.60 6.22 13.47
C ALA A 163 -19.52 6.90 14.49
N ASP A 164 -20.45 6.12 15.04
CA ASP A 164 -21.43 6.60 16.04
C ASP A 164 -20.80 6.95 17.41
N ASP A 165 -19.56 6.51 17.70
CA ASP A 165 -18.92 6.57 19.04
C ASP A 165 -17.54 7.28 19.05
N GLY A 166 -17.30 8.22 18.14
CA GLY A 166 -16.22 9.21 18.25
C GLY A 166 -14.82 8.80 17.73
N ASP A 167 -14.43 7.53 17.79
CA ASP A 167 -13.19 7.05 17.16
C ASP A 167 -13.50 6.06 16.03
N VAL A 168 -13.17 6.47 14.82
CA VAL A 168 -13.58 5.78 13.59
C VAL A 168 -12.61 4.67 13.19
N HIS A 169 -11.36 4.73 13.66
CA HIS A 169 -10.28 3.84 13.25
C HIS A 169 -9.30 3.54 14.40
N ASP A 170 -8.49 2.49 14.25
CA ASP A 170 -7.35 2.21 15.14
C ASP A 170 -6.17 3.13 14.75
N TYR A 171 -4.91 2.77 15.02
CA TYR A 171 -3.80 3.44 14.35
C TYR A 171 -3.75 3.12 12.85
N LEU A 172 -3.35 4.12 12.08
CA LEU A 172 -2.95 3.96 10.69
C LEU A 172 -1.47 3.57 10.66
N VAL A 173 -1.17 2.42 10.08
CA VAL A 173 0.20 1.93 9.88
C VAL A 173 0.61 2.10 8.43
N ASP A 174 1.88 2.38 8.20
CA ASP A 174 2.49 2.40 6.86
C ASP A 174 3.79 1.59 6.89
N PHE A 175 3.79 0.46 6.18
CA PHE A 175 4.89 -0.49 6.15
C PHE A 175 5.15 -1.02 4.74
N GLU A 176 6.36 -1.57 4.57
CA GLU A 176 6.77 -2.36 3.42
C GLU A 176 7.22 -3.74 3.91
N ALA A 177 6.68 -4.80 3.32
CA ALA A 177 7.13 -6.17 3.55
C ALA A 177 7.95 -6.62 2.34
N THR A 178 9.22 -6.93 2.54
CA THR A 178 10.20 -7.24 1.49
C THR A 178 10.79 -8.63 1.67
N GLY A 179 11.46 -9.14 0.64
CA GLY A 179 12.12 -10.45 0.70
C GLY A 179 11.15 -11.61 0.47
N LEU A 180 10.05 -11.36 -0.24
CA LEU A 180 9.10 -12.41 -0.59
C LEU A 180 9.81 -13.53 -1.39
N PRO A 181 9.49 -14.81 -1.14
CA PRO A 181 10.15 -15.94 -1.81
C PRO A 181 10.00 -15.93 -3.34
N ALA A 182 8.90 -15.35 -3.84
CA ALA A 182 8.66 -15.15 -5.26
C ALA A 182 7.83 -13.87 -5.46
N ALA A 183 8.10 -13.14 -6.55
CA ALA A 183 7.24 -12.04 -6.97
C ALA A 183 5.83 -12.57 -7.25
N GLY A 184 4.81 -11.87 -6.74
CA GLY A 184 3.41 -12.30 -6.80
C GLY A 184 2.99 -13.34 -5.77
N SER A 185 3.86 -13.66 -4.79
CA SER A 185 3.43 -14.46 -3.63
C SER A 185 2.74 -13.60 -2.59
N SER A 186 1.93 -14.22 -1.73
CA SER A 186 1.30 -13.53 -0.62
C SER A 186 2.18 -13.51 0.63
N VAL A 187 2.09 -12.45 1.41
CA VAL A 187 2.76 -12.29 2.71
C VAL A 187 1.74 -12.14 3.82
N LYS A 188 2.03 -12.71 4.99
CA LYS A 188 1.23 -12.54 6.20
C LYS A 188 1.82 -11.46 7.09
N ILE A 189 0.96 -10.52 7.50
CA ILE A 189 1.31 -9.41 8.39
C ILE A 189 0.34 -9.42 9.57
N VAL A 190 0.89 -9.58 10.77
CA VAL A 190 0.14 -9.51 12.03
C VAL A 190 0.13 -8.06 12.53
N LEU A 191 -1.08 -7.57 12.77
CA LEU A 191 -1.40 -6.24 13.25
C LEU A 191 -2.11 -6.36 14.60
N PRO A 192 -1.43 -6.05 15.73
CA PRO A 192 -2.14 -5.84 16.99
C PRO A 192 -3.12 -4.67 16.87
N LEU A 193 -4.11 -4.59 17.76
CA LEU A 193 -5.10 -3.51 17.80
C LEU A 193 -5.16 -2.88 19.20
N LYS A 194 -5.43 -1.57 19.27
CA LYS A 194 -5.71 -0.86 20.53
C LYS A 194 -7.05 -1.23 21.12
N ARG A 195 -8.01 -1.61 20.28
CA ARG A 195 -9.33 -2.04 20.71
C ARG A 195 -9.76 -3.33 20.03
N ALA A 196 -10.72 -4.00 20.66
CA ALA A 196 -11.31 -5.18 20.07
C ALA A 196 -12.12 -4.83 18.82
N LEU A 197 -12.10 -5.72 17.84
CA LEU A 197 -12.96 -5.65 16.67
C LEU A 197 -14.44 -5.67 17.09
N THR A 198 -15.25 -4.89 16.39
CA THR A 198 -16.72 -4.94 16.41
C THR A 198 -17.24 -5.78 15.23
N GLU A 199 -18.52 -6.16 15.26
CA GLU A 199 -19.17 -6.91 14.16
C GLU A 199 -19.10 -6.21 12.80
N ARG A 200 -18.84 -4.90 12.77
CA ARG A 200 -18.76 -4.07 11.56
C ARG A 200 -17.37 -3.49 11.36
N SER A 201 -16.34 -4.16 11.86
CA SER A 201 -14.97 -3.74 11.59
C SER A 201 -14.56 -4.10 10.17
N ALA A 202 -13.77 -3.24 9.54
CA ALA A 202 -13.21 -3.48 8.21
C ALA A 202 -11.76 -3.02 8.17
N TYR A 203 -10.95 -3.63 7.32
CA TYR A 203 -9.63 -3.10 6.98
C TYR A 203 -9.74 -2.25 5.72
N VAL A 204 -9.17 -1.05 5.76
CA VAL A 204 -9.15 -0.12 4.64
C VAL A 204 -7.73 0.32 4.36
N LYS A 205 -7.46 0.55 3.09
CA LYS A 205 -6.13 0.81 2.57
C LYS A 205 -6.11 2.13 1.84
N TYR A 206 -4.98 2.80 1.91
CA TYR A 206 -4.75 4.01 1.15
C TYR A 206 -3.96 3.73 -0.12
N HIS A 207 -4.46 4.23 -1.25
CA HIS A 207 -3.70 4.34 -2.48
C HIS A 207 -3.62 5.81 -2.87
N ALA A 208 -2.43 6.28 -3.26
CA ALA A 208 -2.25 7.68 -3.68
C ALA A 208 -3.20 8.09 -4.84
N ALA A 209 -3.53 7.13 -5.73
CA ALA A 209 -4.40 7.38 -6.87
C ALA A 209 -5.91 7.26 -6.57
N LEU A 210 -6.29 6.40 -5.62
CA LEU A 210 -7.71 6.08 -5.36
C LEU A 210 -8.23 6.66 -4.04
N GLY A 211 -7.33 7.15 -3.18
CA GLY A 211 -7.64 7.43 -1.79
C GLY A 211 -7.87 6.15 -0.99
N TRP A 212 -8.80 6.21 -0.05
CA TRP A 212 -9.16 5.09 0.81
C TRP A 212 -10.06 4.09 0.08
N VAL A 213 -9.65 2.83 0.06
CA VAL A 213 -10.42 1.73 -0.52
C VAL A 213 -10.57 0.59 0.50
N PRO A 214 -11.69 -0.16 0.46
CA PRO A 214 -11.82 -1.37 1.25
C PRO A 214 -10.81 -2.43 0.84
N PHE A 215 -10.37 -3.26 1.80
CA PHE A 215 -9.61 -4.46 1.49
C PHE A 215 -10.43 -5.41 0.60
N ILE A 216 -9.82 -5.89 -0.48
CA ILE A 216 -10.45 -6.79 -1.44
C ILE A 216 -10.04 -8.23 -1.11
N GLU A 217 -10.99 -9.05 -0.64
CA GLU A 217 -10.72 -10.45 -0.31
C GLU A 217 -10.87 -11.39 -1.52
N ASP A 218 -9.88 -12.26 -1.71
CA ASP A 218 -9.84 -13.32 -2.71
C ASP A 218 -8.94 -14.49 -2.21
N PRO A 219 -8.68 -15.56 -2.98
CA PRO A 219 -7.85 -16.68 -2.51
C PRO A 219 -6.40 -16.32 -2.12
N ALA A 220 -5.85 -15.22 -2.62
CA ALA A 220 -4.49 -14.73 -2.35
C ALA A 220 -4.46 -13.50 -1.41
N ASN A 221 -5.63 -12.92 -1.12
CA ASN A 221 -5.81 -11.76 -0.28
C ASN A 221 -6.87 -12.04 0.79
N ARG A 222 -6.48 -12.22 2.06
CA ARG A 222 -7.42 -12.65 3.11
C ARG A 222 -7.21 -11.87 4.40
N LEU A 223 -8.31 -11.70 5.12
CA LEU A 223 -8.29 -11.18 6.49
C LEU A 223 -8.53 -12.32 7.47
N PHE A 224 -7.76 -12.33 8.54
CA PHE A 224 -7.97 -13.22 9.69
C PHE A 224 -7.93 -12.40 10.97
N SER A 225 -8.52 -12.92 12.03
CA SER A 225 -8.39 -12.34 13.37
C SER A 225 -8.17 -13.40 14.45
N ALA A 226 -7.58 -12.97 15.56
CA ALA A 226 -7.35 -13.80 16.73
C ALA A 226 -7.50 -13.00 18.04
N PRO A 227 -7.76 -13.69 19.17
CA PRO A 227 -7.63 -13.09 20.47
C PRO A 227 -6.21 -12.57 20.71
N GLY A 228 -6.11 -11.39 21.32
CA GLY A 228 -4.85 -10.74 21.68
C GLY A 228 -4.95 -10.07 23.04
N ILE A 229 -3.81 -9.83 23.67
CA ILE A 229 -3.73 -9.23 25.01
C ILE A 229 -2.77 -8.05 24.96
N ASP A 230 -3.29 -6.84 25.20
CA ASP A 230 -2.49 -5.62 25.41
C ASP A 230 -1.40 -5.38 24.34
N GLY A 231 -1.79 -5.42 23.06
CA GLY A 231 -0.86 -5.21 21.94
C GLY A 231 0.03 -6.40 21.59
N VAL A 232 -0.18 -7.56 22.22
CA VAL A 232 0.53 -8.82 21.91
C VAL A 232 -0.40 -9.78 21.17
N CYS A 233 0.08 -10.29 20.04
CA CYS A 233 -0.63 -11.21 19.16
C CYS A 233 0.03 -12.60 19.10
N PRO A 234 -0.74 -13.65 18.76
CA PRO A 234 -0.18 -14.93 18.38
C PRO A 234 0.75 -14.79 17.16
N ALA A 235 1.68 -15.73 16.99
CA ALA A 235 2.53 -15.80 15.80
C ALA A 235 1.70 -16.01 14.51
N SER A 236 2.20 -15.56 13.36
CA SER A 236 1.51 -15.62 12.05
C SER A 236 1.17 -17.03 11.55
N ASP A 237 1.81 -18.07 12.10
CA ASP A 237 1.53 -19.48 11.81
C ASP A 237 0.57 -20.13 12.84
N SER A 238 0.12 -19.37 13.83
CA SER A 238 -0.77 -19.87 14.88
C SER A 238 -2.15 -20.23 14.35
N ALA A 239 -2.64 -21.40 14.76
CA ALA A 239 -4.02 -21.82 14.51
C ALA A 239 -5.08 -21.00 15.26
N ALA A 240 -4.68 -20.03 16.09
CA ALA A 240 -5.59 -19.08 16.73
C ALA A 240 -6.25 -18.12 15.73
N TYR A 241 -5.60 -17.86 14.59
CA TYR A 241 -6.16 -17.01 13.53
C TYR A 241 -7.29 -17.72 12.80
N GLN A 242 -8.47 -17.12 12.88
CA GLN A 242 -9.67 -17.56 12.17
C GLN A 242 -9.97 -16.62 11.02
N LEU A 243 -10.51 -17.14 9.92
CA LEU A 243 -10.86 -16.34 8.75
C LEU A 243 -11.89 -15.26 9.12
N GLY A 244 -11.72 -14.06 8.56
CA GLY A 244 -12.57 -12.89 8.81
C GLY A 244 -12.13 -12.04 10.02
N LEU A 245 -12.76 -10.88 10.15
CA LEU A 245 -12.59 -9.96 11.29
C LEU A 245 -13.65 -10.25 12.36
N ASN A 246 -13.32 -11.09 13.33
CA ASN A 246 -14.25 -11.58 14.34
C ASN A 246 -14.39 -10.61 15.53
N ALA A 247 -15.62 -10.31 15.93
CA ALA A 247 -15.88 -9.39 17.03
C ALA A 247 -15.25 -9.88 18.35
N GLY A 248 -14.62 -8.98 19.09
CA GLY A 248 -13.91 -9.28 20.34
C GLY A 248 -12.41 -9.54 20.17
N ASP A 249 -11.96 -9.92 18.97
CA ASP A 249 -10.55 -10.16 18.68
C ASP A 249 -9.74 -8.85 18.66
N ARG A 250 -8.44 -8.97 18.95
CA ARG A 250 -7.52 -7.81 19.10
C ARG A 250 -6.27 -7.92 18.24
N CYS A 251 -6.26 -8.89 17.34
CA CYS A 251 -5.19 -9.14 16.40
C CYS A 251 -5.82 -9.37 15.04
N VAL A 252 -5.33 -8.65 14.04
CA VAL A 252 -5.65 -8.88 12.63
C VAL A 252 -4.42 -9.52 11.99
N MET A 253 -4.63 -10.48 11.11
CA MET A 253 -3.59 -10.95 10.20
C MET A 253 -4.06 -10.69 8.78
N LEU A 254 -3.29 -9.87 8.07
CA LEU A 254 -3.45 -9.55 6.67
C LEU A 254 -2.67 -10.58 5.87
N GLU A 255 -3.27 -11.19 4.87
CA GLU A 255 -2.57 -11.90 3.82
C GLU A 255 -2.71 -11.08 2.54
N ILE A 256 -1.60 -10.58 2.01
CA ILE A 256 -1.60 -9.64 0.87
C ILE A 256 -0.72 -10.20 -0.23
N GLU A 257 -1.26 -10.28 -1.45
CA GLU A 257 -0.55 -10.68 -2.65
C GLU A 257 0.28 -9.51 -3.22
N ASP A 258 1.57 -9.75 -3.47
CA ASP A 258 2.45 -8.84 -4.22
C ASP A 258 1.88 -8.54 -5.62
N GLY A 259 1.67 -7.27 -5.92
CA GLY A 259 0.99 -6.79 -7.13
C GLY A 259 -0.52 -7.11 -7.22
N GLY A 260 -1.10 -7.66 -6.17
CA GLY A 260 -2.53 -7.93 -6.02
C GLY A 260 -3.34 -6.66 -5.72
N PRO A 261 -4.67 -6.74 -5.63
CA PRO A 261 -5.53 -5.57 -5.41
C PRO A 261 -5.22 -4.75 -4.15
N ASN A 262 -4.62 -5.39 -3.14
CA ASN A 262 -4.24 -4.80 -1.87
C ASN A 262 -2.75 -4.47 -1.77
N ASP A 263 -2.03 -4.43 -2.90
CA ASP A 263 -0.68 -3.90 -2.91
C ASP A 263 -0.68 -2.43 -3.34
N ALA A 264 -0.16 -1.54 -2.49
CA ALA A 264 -0.28 -0.10 -2.73
C ALA A 264 0.58 0.40 -3.89
N ASP A 265 1.64 -0.33 -4.26
CA ASP A 265 2.56 0.06 -5.34
C ASP A 265 2.13 -0.46 -6.73
N ARG A 266 1.04 -1.24 -6.81
CA ARG A 266 0.50 -1.76 -8.09
C ARG A 266 -0.02 -0.66 -9.03
N LEU A 267 -0.27 0.54 -8.51
CA LEU A 267 -0.87 1.66 -9.24
C LEU A 267 0.10 2.85 -9.32
N ASN A 268 0.19 3.44 -10.51
CA ASN A 268 0.76 4.76 -10.70
C ASN A 268 -0.15 5.83 -10.06
N ALA A 269 0.40 7.04 -9.87
CA ALA A 269 -0.35 8.18 -9.31
C ALA A 269 -1.60 8.58 -10.13
N ASP A 270 -1.68 8.21 -11.42
CA ASP A 270 -2.84 8.44 -12.27
C ASP A 270 -3.89 7.32 -12.23
N GLY A 271 -3.67 6.30 -11.37
CA GLY A 271 -4.54 5.14 -11.20
C GLY A 271 -4.36 4.05 -12.26
N SER A 272 -3.44 4.23 -13.21
CA SER A 272 -3.07 3.15 -14.12
C SER A 272 -2.25 2.07 -13.40
N VAL A 273 -2.42 0.81 -13.82
CA VAL A 273 -1.62 -0.31 -13.28
C VAL A 273 -0.17 -0.15 -13.75
N THR A 274 0.79 -0.36 -12.84
CA THR A 274 2.22 -0.35 -13.16
C THR A 274 2.58 -1.44 -14.16
N GLU A 275 3.68 -1.30 -14.90
CA GLU A 275 4.00 -2.24 -15.99
C GLU A 275 4.22 -3.69 -15.52
N ASP A 276 4.78 -3.85 -14.32
CA ASP A 276 4.95 -5.12 -13.62
C ASP A 276 3.77 -5.44 -12.68
N ARG A 277 2.76 -4.59 -12.62
CA ARG A 277 1.66 -4.64 -11.66
C ARG A 277 2.10 -4.55 -10.20
N GLY A 278 3.32 -4.09 -9.92
CA GLY A 278 3.89 -4.11 -8.58
C GLY A 278 4.67 -5.38 -8.27
N LEU A 279 4.72 -6.38 -9.17
CA LEU A 279 5.38 -7.68 -8.97
C LEU A 279 6.89 -7.58 -8.78
N ASN A 280 7.31 -7.14 -7.60
CA ASN A 280 8.69 -6.78 -7.29
C ASN A 280 9.23 -7.51 -6.05
N GLY A 281 8.45 -8.42 -5.46
CA GLY A 281 8.80 -9.16 -4.25
C GLY A 281 8.68 -8.32 -2.98
N MET A 282 7.86 -7.27 -3.02
CA MET A 282 7.53 -6.41 -1.89
C MET A 282 6.03 -6.13 -1.90
N VAL A 283 5.44 -6.02 -0.70
CA VAL A 283 4.08 -5.51 -0.51
C VAL A 283 4.16 -4.18 0.21
N VAL A 284 3.37 -3.20 -0.23
CA VAL A 284 3.26 -1.88 0.39
C VAL A 284 1.86 -1.69 0.97
N ASP A 285 1.78 -1.31 2.24
CA ASP A 285 0.49 -1.07 2.90
C ASP A 285 0.52 0.10 3.89
N PRO A 286 0.01 1.26 3.47
CA PRO A 286 -0.62 2.20 4.36
C PRO A 286 -2.10 1.82 4.56
N GLY A 287 -2.46 1.40 5.76
CA GLY A 287 -3.82 0.93 6.06
C GLY A 287 -4.18 0.97 7.53
N THR A 288 -5.47 0.85 7.81
CA THR A 288 -6.02 0.86 9.17
C THR A 288 -7.26 -0.02 9.27
N VAL A 289 -7.54 -0.47 10.50
CA VAL A 289 -8.87 -0.95 10.85
C VAL A 289 -9.79 0.24 11.08
N ILE A 290 -11.01 0.18 10.54
CA ILE A 290 -12.13 1.06 10.88
C ILE A 290 -13.17 0.30 11.69
N TYR A 291 -13.82 1.01 12.61
CA TYR A 291 -14.88 0.47 13.47
C TYR A 291 -16.24 1.01 13.00
N ASN A 292 -17.20 0.11 12.79
CA ASN A 292 -18.57 0.44 12.35
C ASN A 292 -18.70 0.90 10.89
N SER A 293 -18.02 0.19 9.99
CA SER A 293 -18.19 0.31 8.56
C SER A 293 -19.64 0.03 8.13
N THR A 294 -20.26 0.98 7.40
CA THR A 294 -21.45 0.73 6.57
C THR A 294 -21.07 0.30 5.15
N VAL A 295 -19.80 0.00 4.89
CA VAL A 295 -19.36 -0.47 3.57
C VAL A 295 -19.95 -1.86 3.35
N GLU A 296 -21.04 -1.92 2.62
CA GLU A 296 -21.62 -3.17 2.15
C GLU A 296 -20.58 -3.90 1.30
N THR A 297 -20.16 -5.09 1.75
CA THR A 297 -19.40 -6.03 0.94
C THR A 297 -20.30 -6.43 -0.22
N THR A 298 -20.12 -5.83 -1.41
CA THR A 298 -20.79 -6.34 -2.60
C THR A 298 -20.17 -7.70 -2.89
N ALA A 299 -20.85 -8.76 -2.43
CA ALA A 299 -20.60 -10.12 -2.89
C ALA A 299 -20.69 -10.08 -4.43
N SER A 300 -19.54 -10.24 -5.08
CA SER A 300 -19.47 -10.36 -6.54
C SER A 300 -20.24 -11.61 -6.95
N THR A 301 -21.52 -11.46 -7.25
CA THR A 301 -22.25 -12.46 -8.01
C THR A 301 -21.72 -12.38 -9.43
N SER A 302 -20.71 -13.19 -9.73
CA SER A 302 -20.27 -13.41 -11.11
C SER A 302 -21.45 -14.00 -11.88
N LEU A 303 -22.14 -13.20 -12.69
CA LEU A 303 -23.03 -13.70 -13.72
C LEU A 303 -22.15 -14.39 -14.77
N GLY A 304 -21.95 -15.70 -14.61
CA GLY A 304 -21.30 -16.54 -15.59
C GLY A 304 -22.12 -16.54 -16.87
N LEU A 305 -21.64 -15.85 -17.90
CA LEU A 305 -22.16 -15.98 -19.26
C LEU A 305 -21.52 -17.22 -19.88
N SER A 306 -22.16 -18.37 -19.75
CA SER A 306 -21.76 -19.59 -20.46
C SER A 306 -22.24 -19.51 -21.91
N VAL A 307 -21.32 -19.35 -22.86
CA VAL A 307 -21.58 -19.58 -24.28
C VAL A 307 -21.25 -21.04 -24.59
N GLU A 308 -22.26 -21.91 -24.63
CA GLU A 308 -22.10 -23.25 -25.18
C GLU A 308 -22.07 -23.17 -26.70
N ALA A 309 -20.87 -23.21 -27.28
CA ALA A 309 -20.69 -23.48 -28.70
C ALA A 309 -20.89 -24.98 -28.97
N GLY A 310 -22.14 -25.42 -29.07
CA GLY A 310 -22.48 -26.75 -29.55
C GLY A 310 -22.40 -26.82 -31.07
N LEU A 311 -21.27 -27.28 -31.62
CA LEU A 311 -21.25 -27.83 -32.98
C LEU A 311 -21.94 -29.20 -32.96
N SER A 312 -23.13 -29.30 -33.56
CA SER A 312 -23.61 -30.55 -34.11
C SER A 312 -24.47 -30.28 -35.35
N GLY A 313 -24.05 -30.84 -36.48
CA GLY A 313 -24.78 -30.72 -37.74
C GLY A 313 -26.01 -31.61 -37.85
N SER A 314 -26.73 -31.36 -38.94
CA SER A 314 -27.67 -32.25 -39.64
C SER A 314 -29.06 -32.46 -39.03
N GLY A 315 -30.10 -31.98 -39.71
CA GLY A 315 -31.49 -32.37 -39.45
C GLY A 315 -32.51 -31.37 -39.96
N ALA A 316 -33.40 -31.78 -40.87
CA ALA A 316 -34.28 -30.93 -41.66
C ALA A 316 -35.66 -30.62 -41.02
N ILE A 317 -36.27 -29.55 -41.53
CA ILE A 317 -37.71 -29.18 -41.66
C ILE A 317 -38.68 -29.24 -40.46
N GLY A 318 -39.36 -28.11 -40.23
CA GLY A 318 -40.67 -28.06 -39.57
C GLY A 318 -40.98 -26.67 -39.02
N GLY A 319 -41.80 -25.88 -39.71
CA GLY A 319 -42.12 -24.51 -39.32
C GLY A 319 -43.17 -24.37 -38.22
N LEU A 320 -43.15 -23.24 -37.49
CA LEU A 320 -44.34 -22.50 -37.06
C LEU A 320 -43.96 -21.11 -36.49
N ALA A 321 -44.54 -20.08 -37.11
CA ALA A 321 -45.09 -18.82 -36.57
C ALA A 321 -44.32 -17.89 -35.58
N LEU A 322 -44.19 -16.63 -36.03
CA LEU A 322 -44.51 -15.33 -35.37
C LEU A 322 -44.09 -15.12 -33.89
N PHE A 323 -43.41 -14.02 -33.53
CA PHE A 323 -43.98 -12.67 -33.56
C PHE A 323 -42.90 -11.58 -33.74
N ILE A 324 -43.21 -10.64 -34.63
CA ILE A 324 -42.57 -9.34 -34.75
C ILE A 324 -43.24 -8.41 -33.73
N PHE A 325 -42.46 -7.75 -32.87
CA PHE A 325 -42.84 -6.46 -32.30
C PHE A 325 -41.71 -5.48 -32.53
N ALA A 326 -41.91 -4.63 -33.54
CA ALA A 326 -41.25 -3.34 -33.62
C ALA A 326 -42.04 -2.35 -32.78
N LEU A 327 -41.37 -1.61 -31.89
CA LEU A 327 -41.81 -0.26 -31.61
C LEU A 327 -40.60 0.65 -31.42
N ALA A 328 -40.54 1.64 -32.30
CA ALA A 328 -39.54 2.67 -32.35
C ALA A 328 -40.01 3.89 -31.52
N THR A 329 -39.01 4.60 -31.00
CA THR A 329 -38.90 6.07 -30.90
C THR A 329 -39.56 6.88 -29.76
N PHE A 330 -38.65 7.62 -29.10
CA PHE A 330 -38.69 9.04 -28.66
C PHE A 330 -39.57 9.45 -27.47
N ILE A 331 -38.91 9.97 -26.40
CA ILE A 331 -39.22 11.30 -25.83
C ILE A 331 -37.91 12.01 -25.41
N ARG A 332 -37.83 13.30 -25.77
CA ARG A 332 -36.75 14.28 -25.53
C ARG A 332 -36.75 14.86 -24.11
N ARG A 333 -35.57 15.39 -23.74
CA ARG A 333 -35.23 16.33 -22.65
C ARG A 333 -36.23 17.48 -22.38
N LYS A 334 -36.34 17.86 -21.09
CA LYS A 334 -36.37 19.23 -20.49
C LYS A 334 -35.96 19.05 -18.99
N VAL A 335 -34.87 19.59 -18.43
CA VAL A 335 -34.41 20.96 -18.12
C VAL A 335 -35.27 21.71 -17.06
N ALA A 336 -34.72 21.72 -15.83
CA ALA A 336 -34.39 22.85 -14.92
C ALA A 336 -35.28 23.29 -13.72
N ILE A 337 -34.53 23.78 -12.71
CA ILE A 337 -34.80 24.75 -11.61
C ILE A 337 -35.45 24.13 -10.35
N GLN A 338 -34.96 24.29 -9.10
CA GLN A 338 -34.09 25.28 -8.42
C GLN A 338 -32.80 24.68 -7.86
#